data_AF-A0A1M6TLW0-F1
#
_entry.id   AF-A0A1M6TLW0-F1
#
_cell.length_a   1.000
_cell.length_b   1.000
_cell.length_c   1.000
_cell.angle_alpha   90.00
_cell.angle_beta   90.00
_cell.angle_gamma   90.00
#
_symmetry.space_group_name_H-M   'P 1'
#
loop_
_entity.id
_entity.type
_entity.pdbx_description
1 polymer ?
#
loop_
_entity_poly.entity_id
_entity_poly.type
_entity_poly.pdbx_seq_one_letter_code
_entity_poly.pdbx_strand_id
1 'polypeptide(L)'
;MTNVKVVIIAVFIVLAMLAGFIYKSNKPKIPVKEYEALCLELAKIDDQIARNELEGNTINGKKVVFPPKDESIKYRYEVFLDMYKKYSREDLEKEKEHLLKRLETSKQYLNEESQDLELILQ
;
A
#
# COMPACT_ATOMS: atom_id res chain seq x y z
N MET A 1 0.38 -30.58 10.72
CA MET A 1 -0.48 -29.39 10.69
C MET A 1 0.40 -28.24 10.26
N THR A 2 0.38 -27.91 8.97
CA THR A 2 1.16 -26.81 8.39
C THR A 2 0.64 -25.51 9.00
N ASN A 3 1.48 -24.81 9.75
CA ASN A 3 1.21 -23.45 10.24
C ASN A 3 1.23 -22.51 9.03
N VAL A 4 0.20 -22.56 8.18
CA VAL A 4 -0.02 -21.58 7.13
C VAL A 4 -0.41 -20.29 7.85
N LYS A 5 0.51 -19.31 7.91
CA LYS A 5 0.09 -17.96 8.31
C LYS A 5 -0.77 -17.42 7.18
N VAL A 6 -2.01 -17.10 7.53
CA VAL A 6 -2.93 -16.43 6.64
C VAL A 6 -2.41 -15.02 6.43
N VAL A 7 -1.80 -14.75 5.29
CA VAL A 7 -1.59 -13.37 4.84
C VAL A 7 -2.89 -12.96 4.16
N ILE A 8 -3.76 -12.31 4.95
CA ILE A 8 -4.92 -11.60 4.39
C ILE A 8 -4.33 -10.62 3.40
N ILE A 9 -4.56 -10.91 2.13
CA ILE A 9 -3.94 -10.16 1.10
C ILE A 9 -4.62 -8.80 1.02
N ALA A 10 -3.95 -7.86 1.68
CA ALA A 10 -4.06 -6.43 1.52
C ALA A 10 -3.72 -5.97 0.09
N VAL A 11 -3.84 -6.82 -0.94
CA VAL A 11 -3.73 -6.39 -2.35
C VAL A 11 -4.83 -5.37 -2.67
N PHE A 12 -5.84 -5.19 -1.80
CA PHE A 12 -6.78 -4.08 -1.87
C PHE A 12 -7.24 -3.50 -0.51
N ILE A 13 -6.48 -3.62 0.60
CA ILE A 13 -6.99 -3.14 1.92
C ILE A 13 -7.02 -1.61 2.08
N VAL A 14 -6.53 -0.83 1.11
CA VAL A 14 -6.83 0.62 1.03
C VAL A 14 -7.98 0.94 0.05
N LEU A 15 -8.59 -0.04 -0.62
CA LEU A 15 -9.75 0.22 -1.49
C LEU A 15 -11.11 0.31 -0.77
N ALA A 16 -11.24 -0.13 0.49
CA ALA A 16 -12.59 -0.29 1.08
C ALA A 16 -12.94 0.60 2.28
N MET A 17 -11.99 1.24 2.98
CA MET A 17 -12.37 1.99 4.20
C MET A 17 -12.80 3.45 3.99
N LEU A 18 -12.71 4.03 2.79
CA LEU A 18 -13.27 5.38 2.52
C LEU A 18 -13.95 5.53 1.14
N ALA A 19 -14.29 4.44 0.46
CA ALA A 19 -15.18 4.48 -0.70
C ALA A 19 -16.63 4.74 -0.24
N GLY A 20 -16.94 5.97 0.20
CA GLY A 20 -18.32 6.27 0.58
C GLY A 20 -18.65 7.53 1.36
N PHE A 21 -17.72 8.45 1.63
CA PHE A 21 -18.15 9.80 2.05
C PHE A 21 -18.12 10.74 0.86
N ILE A 22 -19.30 10.93 0.27
CA ILE A 22 -19.58 11.95 -0.75
C ILE A 22 -19.28 13.32 -0.13
N TYR A 23 -18.03 13.77 -0.20
CA TYR A 23 -17.67 15.15 0.13
C TYR A 23 -17.82 16.00 -1.12
N LYS A 24 -19.00 16.61 -1.28
CA LYS A 24 -19.11 17.85 -2.07
C LYS A 24 -18.26 18.88 -1.34
N SER A 25 -17.13 19.30 -1.93
CA SER A 25 -16.22 20.14 -1.15
C SER A 25 -15.51 21.19 -1.99
N ASN A 26 -15.74 22.45 -1.61
CA ASN A 26 -14.91 23.60 -1.92
C ASN A 26 -13.57 23.49 -1.17
N LYS A 27 -12.81 22.40 -1.34
CA LYS A 27 -11.49 22.28 -0.69
C LYS A 27 -10.49 23.18 -1.44
N PRO A 28 -9.63 23.91 -0.73
CA PRO A 28 -8.56 24.69 -1.36
C PRO A 28 -7.67 23.74 -2.18
N LYS A 29 -7.36 24.13 -3.41
CA LYS A 29 -6.55 23.32 -4.33
C LYS A 29 -5.13 23.20 -3.78
N ILE A 30 -4.70 21.97 -3.51
CA ILE A 30 -3.29 21.66 -3.29
C ILE A 30 -2.49 22.02 -4.56
N PRO A 31 -1.30 22.64 -4.43
CA PRO A 31 -0.41 22.83 -5.57
C PRO A 31 -0.05 21.48 -6.21
N VAL A 32 -0.06 21.40 -7.54
CA VAL A 32 0.18 20.14 -8.28
C VAL A 32 1.48 19.45 -7.86
N LYS A 33 2.58 20.22 -7.72
CA LYS A 33 3.87 19.67 -7.30
C LYS A 33 3.83 19.05 -5.90
N GLU A 34 3.07 19.65 -4.99
CA GLU A 34 2.92 19.15 -3.63
C GLU A 34 2.09 17.86 -3.62
N TYR A 35 1.01 17.84 -4.40
CA TYR A 35 0.17 16.65 -4.59
C TYR A 35 0.96 15.47 -5.18
N GLU A 36 1.73 15.71 -6.24
CA GLU A 36 2.57 14.70 -6.87
C GLU A 36 3.64 14.18 -5.90
N ALA A 37 4.26 15.07 -5.11
CA ALA A 37 5.25 14.67 -4.12
C ALA A 37 4.65 13.77 -3.02
N LEU A 38 3.47 14.12 -2.51
CA LEU A 38 2.76 13.30 -1.52
C LEU A 38 2.38 11.92 -2.08
N CYS A 39 1.83 11.86 -3.30
CA CYS A 39 1.48 10.58 -3.92
C CYS A 39 2.72 9.70 -4.15
N LEU A 40 3.85 10.30 -4.53
CA LEU A 40 5.11 9.57 -4.68
C LEU A 40 5.64 9.04 -3.34
N GLU A 41 5.46 9.79 -2.26
CA GLU A 41 5.83 9.33 -0.92
C GLU A 41 4.98 8.15 -0.47
N LEU A 42 3.66 8.22 -0.66
CA LEU A 42 2.75 7.11 -0.38
C LEU A 42 3.15 5.85 -1.19
N ALA A 43 3.48 6.00 -2.48
CA ALA A 43 3.93 4.90 -3.34
C ALA A 43 5.20 4.21 -2.80
N LYS A 44 6.15 4.98 -2.26
CA LYS A 44 7.38 4.44 -1.68
C LYS A 44 7.11 3.67 -0.38
N ILE A 45 6.24 4.20 0.48
CA ILE A 45 5.89 3.55 1.74
C ILE A 45 5.16 2.24 1.45
N ASP A 46 4.20 2.26 0.53
CA ASP A 46 3.40 1.11 0.12
C ASP A 46 4.24 0.00 -0.54
N ASP A 47 5.18 0.34 -1.43
CA ASP A 47 6.15 -0.63 -1.97
C ASP A 47 6.96 -1.29 -0.84
N GLN A 48 7.43 -0.50 0.13
CA GLN A 48 8.24 -1.03 1.21
C GLN A 48 7.44 -1.95 2.14
N ILE A 49 6.17 -1.62 2.44
CA ILE A 49 5.27 -2.52 3.18
C ILE A 49 5.12 -3.84 2.45
N ALA A 50 4.80 -3.79 1.15
CA ALA A 50 4.58 -4.99 0.36
C ALA A 50 5.82 -5.88 0.31
N ARG A 51 7.01 -5.30 0.19
CA ARG A 51 8.27 -6.04 0.23
C ARG A 51 8.52 -6.67 1.59
N ASN A 52 8.34 -5.93 2.68
CA ASN A 52 8.51 -6.46 4.03
C ASN A 52 7.61 -7.69 4.27
N GLU A 53 6.39 -7.68 3.72
CA GLU A 53 5.38 -8.71 3.97
C GLU A 53 5.44 -9.91 3.03
N LEU A 54 5.85 -9.70 1.78
CA LEU A 54 5.67 -10.69 0.73
C LEU A 54 6.97 -11.12 0.06
N GLU A 55 8.04 -10.32 0.15
CA GLU A 55 9.29 -10.66 -0.53
C GLU A 55 9.92 -11.92 0.05
N GLY A 56 10.23 -12.88 -0.82
CA GLY A 56 10.78 -14.18 -0.42
C GLY A 56 9.74 -15.24 -0.10
N ASN A 57 8.50 -14.86 0.20
CA ASN A 57 7.39 -15.81 0.45
C ASN A 57 6.92 -16.51 -0.83
N THR A 58 6.14 -17.57 -0.67
CA THR A 58 5.39 -18.21 -1.76
C THR A 58 3.90 -17.94 -1.60
N ILE A 59 3.19 -17.91 -2.72
CA ILE A 59 1.73 -17.84 -2.77
C ILE A 59 1.26 -18.99 -3.64
N ASN A 60 0.46 -19.90 -3.07
CA ASN A 60 0.01 -21.12 -3.76
C ASN A 60 1.19 -21.91 -4.38
N GLY A 61 2.28 -22.06 -3.62
CA GLY A 61 3.51 -22.72 -4.06
C GLY A 61 4.34 -21.96 -5.09
N LYS A 62 3.98 -20.74 -5.48
CA LYS A 62 4.75 -19.89 -6.41
C LYS A 62 5.48 -18.80 -5.65
N LYS A 63 6.79 -18.69 -5.86
CA LYS A 63 7.60 -17.64 -5.22
C LYS A 63 7.14 -16.25 -5.65
N VAL A 64 6.94 -15.37 -4.68
CA VAL A 64 6.68 -13.95 -4.93
C VAL A 64 7.97 -13.29 -5.43
N VAL A 65 7.87 -12.64 -6.57
CA VAL A 65 8.96 -11.88 -7.17
C VAL A 65 8.44 -10.47 -7.44
N PHE A 66 9.11 -9.48 -6.84
CA PHE A 66 8.81 -8.08 -7.12
C PHE A 66 9.55 -7.62 -8.38
N PRO A 67 8.96 -6.72 -9.17
CA PRO A 67 9.72 -6.00 -10.19
C PRO A 67 10.80 -5.11 -9.52
N PRO A 68 11.73 -4.54 -10.32
CA PRO A 68 12.65 -3.53 -9.85
C PRO A 68 11.92 -2.43 -9.06
N LYS A 69 12.58 -1.91 -8.03
CA LYS A 69 11.95 -1.00 -7.07
C LYS A 69 11.36 0.23 -7.74
N ASP A 70 12.09 0.83 -8.66
CA ASP A 70 11.65 2.02 -9.40
C ASP A 70 10.42 1.73 -10.27
N GLU A 71 10.31 0.55 -10.85
CA GLU A 71 9.14 0.14 -11.64
C GLU A 71 7.91 -0.08 -10.76
N SER A 72 8.08 -0.75 -9.61
CA SER A 72 6.97 -0.95 -8.66
C SER A 72 6.46 0.37 -8.10
N ILE A 73 7.37 1.26 -7.69
CA ILE A 73 7.02 2.59 -7.16
C ILE A 73 6.32 3.42 -8.24
N LYS A 74 6.82 3.41 -9.49
CA LYS A 74 6.18 4.14 -10.59
C LYS A 74 4.75 3.68 -10.81
N TYR A 75 4.51 2.38 -10.85
CA TYR A 75 3.15 1.83 -11.01
C TYR A 75 2.22 2.25 -9.85
N ARG A 76 2.68 2.10 -8.60
CA ARG A 76 1.89 2.51 -7.41
C ARG A 76 1.63 4.01 -7.38
N TYR A 77 2.59 4.82 -7.85
CA TYR A 77 2.44 6.26 -7.96
C TYR A 77 1.33 6.63 -8.94
N GLU A 78 1.28 6.02 -10.12
CA GLU A 78 0.19 6.23 -11.09
C GLU A 78 -1.19 5.86 -10.51
N VAL A 79 -1.25 4.77 -9.73
CA VAL A 79 -2.47 4.36 -9.01
C VAL A 79 -2.88 5.40 -7.95
N PHE A 80 -1.95 5.90 -7.13
CA PHE A 80 -2.26 6.91 -6.12
C PHE A 80 -2.66 8.27 -6.72
N LEU A 81 -2.07 8.64 -7.86
CA LEU A 81 -2.51 9.81 -8.63
C LEU A 81 -3.95 9.68 -9.13
N ASP A 82 -4.45 8.47 -9.39
CA ASP A 82 -5.85 8.26 -9.80
C ASP A 82 -6.80 8.22 -8.60
N MET A 83 -6.44 7.47 -7.56
CA MET A 83 -7.26 7.28 -6.37
C MET A 83 -7.48 8.58 -5.59
N TYR A 84 -6.45 9.41 -5.45
CA TYR A 84 -6.49 10.58 -4.56
C TYR A 84 -6.78 11.91 -5.27
N LYS A 85 -7.29 11.89 -6.51
CA LYS A 85 -7.61 13.11 -7.28
C LYS A 85 -8.50 14.12 -6.55
N LYS A 86 -9.36 13.64 -5.64
CA LYS A 86 -10.32 14.45 -4.88
C LYS A 86 -9.91 14.70 -3.43
N TYR A 87 -8.77 14.18 -3.02
CA TYR A 87 -8.28 14.32 -1.65
C TYR A 87 -7.71 15.72 -1.44
N SER A 88 -7.89 16.25 -0.23
CA SER A 88 -7.16 17.43 0.21
C SER A 88 -5.81 17.06 0.80
N ARG A 89 -5.00 18.10 1.06
CA ARG A 89 -3.75 17.97 1.83
C ARG A 89 -3.96 17.20 3.14
N GLU A 90 -4.97 17.57 3.92
CA GLU A 90 -5.25 16.89 5.21
C GLU A 90 -5.62 15.42 5.03
N ASP A 91 -6.36 15.08 3.97
CA ASP A 91 -6.71 13.69 3.68
C ASP A 91 -5.46 12.88 3.29
N LEU A 92 -4.55 13.46 2.50
CA LEU A 92 -3.29 12.82 2.10
C LEU A 92 -2.31 12.66 3.27
N GLU A 93 -2.20 13.65 4.15
CA GLU A 93 -1.35 13.56 5.34
C GLU A 93 -1.85 12.49 6.32
N LYS A 94 -3.17 12.35 6.48
CA LYS A 94 -3.76 11.25 7.27
C LYS A 94 -3.46 9.89 6.68
N GLU A 95 -3.55 9.76 5.35
CA GLU A 95 -3.19 8.52 4.67
C GLU A 95 -1.71 8.19 4.86
N LYS A 96 -0.84 9.19 4.76
CA LYS A 96 0.60 9.04 5.02
C LYS A 96 0.87 8.55 6.44
N GLU A 97 0.24 9.16 7.45
CA GLU A 97 0.36 8.72 8.84
C GLU A 97 -0.07 7.26 9.02
N HIS A 98 -1.20 6.88 8.41
CA HIS A 98 -1.70 5.52 8.41
C HIS A 98 -0.71 4.53 7.78
N LEU A 99 -0.20 4.83 6.58
CA LEU A 99 0.79 4.00 5.91
C LEU A 99 2.10 3.91 6.69
N LEU A 100 2.58 5.00 7.31
CA LEU A 100 3.79 4.97 8.14
C LEU A 100 3.61 4.04 9.36
N LYS A 101 2.45 4.05 10.01
CA LYS A 101 2.14 3.11 11.10
C LYS A 101 2.08 1.67 10.60
N ARG A 102 1.52 1.45 9.41
CA ARG A 102 1.50 0.14 8.78
C ARG A 102 2.90 -0.34 8.39
N LEU A 103 3.76 0.56 7.92
CA LEU A 103 5.17 0.29 7.64
C LEU A 103 5.90 -0.17 8.89
N GLU A 104 5.70 0.49 10.03
CA GLU A 104 6.29 0.03 11.29
C GLU A 104 5.83 -1.39 11.64
N THR A 105 4.53 -1.65 11.49
CA THR A 105 3.95 -2.98 11.72
C THR A 105 4.53 -4.02 10.77
N SER A 106 4.77 -3.67 9.50
CA SER A 106 5.30 -4.59 8.49
C SER A 106 6.72 -5.07 8.77
N LYS A 107 7.52 -4.31 9.56
CA LYS A 107 8.91 -4.70 9.89
C LYS A 107 9.00 -6.02 10.64
N GLN A 108 7.94 -6.45 11.32
CA GLN A 108 7.91 -7.75 12.01
C GLN A 108 8.16 -8.92 11.04
N TYR A 109 7.84 -8.76 9.75
CA TYR A 109 7.98 -9.80 8.74
C TYR A 109 9.37 -9.88 8.09
N LEU A 110 10.25 -8.89 8.31
CA LEU A 110 11.58 -8.80 7.66
C LEU A 110 12.50 -9.99 7.96
N ASN A 111 12.36 -10.60 9.13
CA ASN A 111 13.20 -11.71 9.59
C ASN A 111 12.40 -13.01 9.76
N GLU A 112 11.17 -13.04 9.26
CA GLU A 112 10.40 -14.28 9.29
C GLU A 112 10.92 -15.27 8.25
N GLU A 113 10.87 -16.56 8.60
CA GLU A 113 11.15 -17.61 7.63
C GLU A 113 10.10 -17.57 6.51
N SER A 114 10.55 -17.83 5.28
CA SER A 114 9.69 -17.90 4.09
C SER A 114 8.53 -18.86 4.30
N GLN A 115 7.31 -18.39 4.02
CA GLN A 115 6.08 -19.16 4.20
C GLN A 115 5.29 -19.26 2.90
N ASP A 116 4.47 -20.31 2.79
CA ASP A 116 3.45 -20.42 1.76
C ASP A 116 2.16 -19.76 2.24
N LEU A 117 1.79 -18.68 1.57
CA LEU A 117 0.70 -17.80 1.92
C LEU A 117 -0.54 -18.13 1.10
N GLU A 118 -1.70 -18.12 1.75
CA GLU A 118 -2.99 -18.29 1.08
C GLU A 118 -3.58 -16.93 0.68
N LEU A 119 -4.00 -16.80 -0.59
CA LEU A 119 -4.73 -15.62 -1.06
C LEU A 119 -6.17 -15.66 -0.55
N ILE A 120 -6.51 -14.80 0.41
CA ILE A 120 -7.91 -14.51 0.74
C ILE A 120 -8.31 -13.20 0.08
N LEU A 121 -9.21 -13.27 -0.91
CA LEU A 121 -9.89 -12.10 -1.48
C LEU A 121 -11.14 -11.84 -0.64
N GLN A 122 -11.19 -10.71 0.07
CA GLN A 122 -12.41 -10.21 0.76
C GLN A 122 -13.03 -9.06 -0.02
#